data_AF-A0A7S1AV37-F1
#
_entry.id   AF-A0A7S1AV37-F1
#
_cell.length_a   1.000
_cell.length_b   1.000
_cell.length_c   1.000
_cell.angle_alpha   90.00
_cell.angle_beta   90.00
_cell.angle_gamma   90.00
#
_symmetry.space_group_name_H-M   'P 1'
#
loop_
_entity.id
_entity.type
_entity.pdbx_description
1 polymer ?
#
loop_
_entity_poly.entity_id
_entity_poly.type
_entity_poly.pdbx_seq_one_letter_code
_entity_poly.pdbx_strand_id
1 'polypeptide(L)'
;YGAIAAKAMKQKPADLTVQQKAQDEFQKAFGLSWKDALEQGLVYNLVDGAAKLGLSMSELGTEYDKLKKGETMLKFGGGFYCGKVKDVFVINGFYASMREQFTKPGTSIYYYQVEWDADQLKWEDFRGKVLGGTDPKTAFPTSLRHSVFKGWKGLGLETEPNTGNN
;
A
#
# COMPACT_ATOMS: atom_id res chain seq x y z
N TYR A 1 -2.27 8.40 -1.23
CA TYR A 1 -1.02 7.71 -1.57
C TYR A 1 0.25 8.50 -1.29
N GLY A 2 0.31 9.82 -1.56
CA GLY A 2 1.52 10.63 -1.31
C GLY A 2 2.10 10.53 0.12
N ALA A 3 1.24 10.53 1.15
CA ALA A 3 1.69 10.37 2.54
C ALA A 3 2.26 8.97 2.86
N ILE A 4 1.76 7.91 2.20
CA ILE A 4 2.27 6.53 2.36
C ILE A 4 3.67 6.45 1.75
N ALA A 5 3.82 6.95 0.52
CA ALA A 5 5.08 7.00 -0.20
C ALA A 5 6.12 7.86 0.52
N ALA A 6 5.72 9.03 1.06
CA ALA A 6 6.61 9.89 1.82
C ALA A 6 7.18 9.17 3.06
N LYS A 7 6.33 8.47 3.83
CA LYS A 7 6.77 7.68 4.99
C LYS A 7 7.69 6.52 4.63
N ALA A 8 7.41 5.84 3.52
CA ALA A 8 8.21 4.70 3.07
C ALA A 8 9.55 5.13 2.45
N MET A 9 9.59 6.25 1.73
CA MET A 9 10.70 6.57 0.84
C MET A 9 11.52 7.80 1.25
N LYS A 10 11.01 8.68 2.11
CA LYS A 10 11.62 10.01 2.35
C LYS A 10 11.74 10.38 3.82
N GLN A 11 10.67 10.23 4.60
CA GLN A 11 10.63 10.66 6.00
C GLN A 11 11.51 9.75 6.85
N LYS A 12 12.23 10.33 7.81
CA LYS A 12 12.99 9.56 8.78
C LYS A 12 12.05 9.13 9.92
N PRO A 13 12.25 7.95 10.52
CA PRO A 13 11.39 7.47 11.59
C PRO A 13 11.26 8.40 12.80
N ALA A 14 12.32 9.15 13.13
CA ALA A 14 12.32 10.13 14.20
C ALA A 14 11.36 11.32 13.94
N ASP A 15 11.06 11.62 12.67
CA ASP A 15 10.14 12.71 12.30
C ASP A 15 8.67 12.24 12.25
N LEU A 16 8.40 10.96 12.51
CA LEU A 16 7.06 10.40 12.43
C LEU A 16 6.32 10.56 13.75
N THR A 17 5.13 11.16 13.68
CA THR A 17 4.21 11.20 14.82
C THR A 17 3.54 9.83 15.00
N VAL A 18 3.95 9.08 16.02
CA VAL A 18 3.32 7.82 16.43
C VAL A 18 2.48 8.06 17.67
N GLN A 19 1.17 7.79 17.58
CA GLN A 19 0.23 8.00 18.69
C GLN A 19 0.57 7.09 19.88
N GLN A 20 0.29 7.54 21.11
CA GLN A 20 0.59 6.78 22.33
C GLN A 20 0.06 5.34 22.29
N LYS A 21 -1.20 5.16 21.86
CA LYS A 21 -1.80 3.84 21.68
C LYS A 21 -0.95 2.91 20.80
N ALA A 22 -0.42 3.42 19.69
CA ALA A 22 0.42 2.65 18.78
C ALA A 22 1.79 2.33 19.39
N GLN A 23 2.35 3.22 20.21
CA GLN A 23 3.57 2.97 20.96
C GLN A 23 3.34 1.89 22.02
N ASP A 24 2.20 1.91 22.71
CA ASP A 24 1.83 0.90 23.71
C ASP A 24 1.62 -0.49 23.04
N GLU A 25 0.95 -0.52 21.89
CA GLU A 25 0.79 -1.73 21.07
C GLU A 25 2.16 -2.25 20.58
N PHE A 26 3.07 -1.36 20.20
CA PHE A 26 4.44 -1.72 19.81
C PHE A 26 5.23 -2.34 20.96
N GLN A 27 5.21 -1.70 22.15
CA GLN A 27 5.83 -2.24 23.36
C GLN A 27 5.26 -3.61 23.71
N LYS A 28 3.93 -3.77 23.64
CA LYS A 28 3.26 -5.04 23.94
C LYS A 28 3.67 -6.14 22.96
N ALA A 29 3.77 -5.83 21.66
CA ALA A 29 4.09 -6.80 20.63
C ALA A 29 5.57 -7.22 20.64
N PHE A 30 6.47 -6.28 20.91
CA PHE A 30 7.91 -6.48 20.69
C PHE A 30 8.76 -6.44 21.97
N GLY A 31 8.17 -6.12 23.12
CA GLY A 31 8.89 -5.99 24.39
C GLY A 31 9.87 -4.82 24.43
N LEU A 32 9.80 -3.90 23.47
CA LEU A 32 10.73 -2.79 23.29
C LEU A 32 9.93 -1.49 23.12
N SER A 33 10.34 -0.42 23.79
CA SER A 33 9.61 0.84 23.68
C SER A 33 9.87 1.49 22.33
N TRP A 34 8.91 2.26 21.84
CA TRP A 34 9.09 2.98 20.58
C TRP A 34 10.30 3.93 20.65
N LYS A 35 10.48 4.59 21.80
CA LYS A 35 11.61 5.46 22.07
C LYS A 35 12.93 4.69 22.03
N ASP A 36 13.02 3.55 22.72
CA ASP A 36 14.25 2.75 22.75
C ASP A 36 14.58 2.19 21.36
N ALA A 37 13.56 1.78 20.59
CA ALA A 37 13.76 1.32 19.21
C ALA A 37 14.37 2.41 18.31
N LEU A 38 13.95 3.67 18.50
CA LEU A 38 14.53 4.82 17.80
C LEU A 38 15.96 5.11 18.28
N GLU A 39 16.19 5.15 19.59
CA GLU A 39 17.51 5.43 20.18
C GLU A 39 18.55 4.35 19.83
N GLN A 40 18.13 3.08 19.75
CA GLN A 40 18.97 1.96 19.33
C GLN A 40 19.17 1.92 17.80
N GLY A 41 18.54 2.82 17.04
CA GLY A 41 18.64 2.83 15.57
C GLY A 41 18.08 1.56 14.93
N LEU A 42 16.96 1.03 15.45
CA LEU A 42 16.32 -0.18 14.94
C LEU A 42 15.17 0.12 13.98
N VAL A 43 14.71 1.37 13.90
CA VAL A 43 13.58 1.76 13.06
C VAL A 43 14.09 2.46 11.80
N TYR A 44 13.54 2.06 10.66
CA TYR A 44 13.88 2.60 9.35
C TYR A 44 12.62 2.82 8.52
N ASN A 45 12.68 3.76 7.56
CA ASN A 45 11.73 3.72 6.44
C ASN A 45 12.09 2.55 5.50
N LEU A 46 11.27 2.30 4.49
CA LEU A 46 11.49 1.19 3.56
C LEU A 46 12.84 1.29 2.83
N VAL A 47 13.22 2.47 2.32
CA VAL A 47 14.47 2.64 1.55
C VAL A 47 15.70 2.45 2.43
N ASP A 48 15.72 3.10 3.59
CA ASP A 48 16.82 3.01 4.54
C ASP A 48 16.89 1.60 5.15
N GLY A 49 15.75 0.95 5.36
CA GLY A 49 15.67 -0.42 5.87
C GLY A 49 16.21 -1.43 4.86
N ALA A 50 15.91 -1.26 3.57
CA ALA A 50 16.46 -2.07 2.49
C ALA A 50 17.99 -1.95 2.45
N ALA A 51 18.50 -0.71 2.49
CA ALA A 51 19.94 -0.44 2.53
C ALA A 51 20.61 -1.04 3.79
N LYS A 52 19.98 -0.90 4.96
CA LYS A 52 20.50 -1.43 6.24
C LYS A 52 20.61 -2.96 6.24
N LEU A 53 19.64 -3.63 5.63
CA LEU A 53 19.59 -5.09 5.57
C LEU A 53 20.35 -5.69 4.39
N GLY A 54 20.93 -4.85 3.51
CA GLY A 54 21.57 -5.31 2.27
C GLY A 54 20.59 -5.99 1.30
N LEU A 55 19.33 -5.56 1.31
CA LEU A 55 18.27 -6.09 0.46
C LEU A 55 17.92 -5.10 -0.65
N SER A 56 17.55 -5.61 -1.82
CA SER A 56 16.81 -4.83 -2.80
C SER A 56 15.41 -4.48 -2.27
N MET A 57 14.78 -3.49 -2.90
CA MET A 57 13.40 -3.10 -2.57
C MET A 57 12.41 -4.26 -2.73
N SER A 58 12.58 -5.09 -3.77
CA SER A 58 11.71 -6.24 -4.02
C SER A 58 11.89 -7.35 -2.97
N GLU A 59 13.14 -7.62 -2.57
CA GLU A 59 13.43 -8.59 -1.51
C GLU A 59 12.88 -8.14 -0.15
N LEU A 60 13.04 -6.86 0.21
CA LEU A 60 12.45 -6.34 1.45
C LEU A 60 10.92 -6.40 1.39
N GLY A 61 10.32 -6.02 0.26
CA GLY A 61 8.87 -6.17 0.04
C GLY A 61 8.40 -7.60 0.27
N THR A 62 9.12 -8.57 -0.30
CA THR A 62 8.84 -10.00 -0.12
C THR A 62 8.94 -10.44 1.33
N GLU A 63 9.94 -9.97 2.09
CA GLU A 63 10.03 -10.26 3.52
C GLU A 63 8.88 -9.60 4.31
N TYR A 64 8.50 -8.38 3.94
CA TYR A 64 7.44 -7.63 4.59
C TYR A 64 6.05 -8.25 4.33
N ASP A 65 5.82 -8.81 3.14
CA ASP A 65 4.54 -9.45 2.77
C ASP A 65 4.29 -10.76 3.53
N LYS A 66 5.34 -11.36 4.14
CA LYS A 66 5.22 -12.52 5.04
C LYS A 66 4.73 -12.15 6.45
N LEU A 67 4.70 -10.86 6.79
CA LEU A 67 4.38 -10.41 8.15
C LEU A 67 2.89 -10.55 8.48
N LYS A 68 2.61 -10.89 9.73
CA LYS A 68 1.25 -11.09 10.24
C LYS A 68 0.76 -9.83 10.92
N LYS A 69 -0.36 -9.32 10.44
CA LYS A 69 -1.01 -8.13 11.01
C LYS A 69 -1.44 -8.39 12.46
N GLY A 70 -1.06 -7.48 13.35
CA GLY A 70 -1.32 -7.58 14.79
C GLY A 70 -0.27 -8.37 15.58
N GLU A 71 0.67 -9.03 14.89
CA GLU A 71 1.78 -9.78 15.51
C GLU A 71 3.12 -9.16 15.11
N THR A 72 3.56 -9.39 13.87
CA THR A 72 4.83 -8.88 13.35
C THR A 72 4.67 -7.63 12.48
N MET A 73 3.43 -7.22 12.19
CA MET A 73 3.10 -5.96 11.53
C MET A 73 1.98 -5.23 12.28
N LEU A 74 2.26 -4.02 12.76
CA LEU A 74 1.31 -3.18 13.50
C LEU A 74 0.79 -2.04 12.63
N LYS A 75 -0.49 -1.69 12.82
CA LYS A 75 -1.12 -0.55 12.16
C LYS A 75 -1.12 0.64 13.11
N PHE A 76 -0.27 1.62 12.83
CA PHE A 76 -0.20 2.87 13.61
C PHE A 76 -1.28 3.87 13.20
N GLY A 77 -1.80 3.77 11.98
CA GLY A 77 -2.86 4.66 11.48
C GLY A 77 -3.29 4.34 10.05
N GLY A 78 -4.10 5.22 9.46
CA GLY A 78 -4.50 5.12 8.06
C GLY A 78 -3.29 5.17 7.12
N GLY A 79 -2.95 4.05 6.47
CA GLY A 79 -1.78 3.98 5.59
C GLY A 79 -0.43 4.07 6.31
N PHE A 80 -0.39 3.84 7.62
CA PHE A 80 0.83 3.90 8.43
C PHE A 80 1.00 2.61 9.22
N TYR A 81 2.01 1.84 8.86
CA TYR A 81 2.30 0.51 9.39
C TYR A 81 3.78 0.39 9.74
N CYS A 82 4.06 -0.41 10.76
CA CYS A 82 5.39 -0.77 11.21
C CYS A 82 5.49 -2.30 11.21
N GLY A 83 6.45 -2.86 10.50
CA GLY A 83 6.68 -4.30 10.42
C GLY A 83 8.07 -4.68 10.90
N LYS A 84 8.19 -5.76 11.67
CA LYS A 84 9.48 -6.31 12.08
C LYS A 84 10.03 -7.21 10.97
N VAL A 85 11.08 -6.75 10.29
CA VAL A 85 11.77 -7.50 9.23
C VAL A 85 13.16 -7.85 9.74
N LYS A 86 13.44 -9.16 9.91
CA LYS A 86 14.65 -9.64 10.56
C LYS A 86 14.81 -8.94 11.94
N ASP A 87 15.91 -8.20 12.12
CA ASP A 87 16.27 -7.55 13.38
C ASP A 87 15.91 -6.05 13.42
N VAL A 88 15.20 -5.53 12.42
CA VAL A 88 14.82 -4.10 12.34
C VAL A 88 13.30 -3.92 12.16
N PHE A 89 12.84 -2.70 12.44
CA PHE A 89 11.47 -2.26 12.21
C PHE A 89 11.41 -1.37 10.97
N VAL A 90 10.55 -1.73 10.02
CA VAL A 90 10.41 -1.04 8.75
C VAL A 90 9.05 -0.36 8.67
N ILE A 91 9.05 0.93 8.35
CA ILE A 91 7.84 1.70 8.11
C ILE A 91 7.34 1.50 6.68
N ASN A 92 6.07 1.11 6.56
CA ASN A 92 5.34 0.97 5.30
C ASN A 92 6.06 0.08 4.26
N GLY A 93 6.66 -1.04 4.67
CA GLY A 93 7.41 -1.91 3.75
C GLY A 93 6.57 -2.50 2.60
N PHE A 94 5.26 -2.68 2.80
CA PHE A 94 4.30 -3.07 1.75
C PHE A 94 4.31 -2.12 0.53
N TYR A 95 4.83 -0.89 0.69
CA TYR A 95 4.94 0.07 -0.41
C TYR A 95 5.91 -0.41 -1.50
N ALA A 96 6.84 -1.33 -1.19
CA ALA A 96 7.76 -1.87 -2.19
C ALA A 96 6.99 -2.65 -3.27
N SER A 97 6.20 -3.65 -2.87
CA SER A 97 5.36 -4.45 -3.76
C SER A 97 4.31 -3.60 -4.48
N MET A 98 3.78 -2.56 -3.81
CA MET A 98 2.87 -1.60 -4.44
C MET A 98 3.57 -0.78 -5.54
N ARG A 99 4.77 -0.25 -5.28
CA ARG A 99 5.53 0.57 -6.23
C ARG A 99 5.98 -0.24 -7.44
N GLU A 100 6.37 -1.49 -7.23
CA GLU A 100 6.86 -2.38 -8.29
C GLU A 100 5.83 -2.57 -9.41
N GLN A 101 4.54 -2.69 -9.07
CA GLN A 101 3.45 -2.81 -10.05
C GLN A 101 3.40 -1.64 -11.06
N PHE A 102 3.85 -0.46 -10.66
CA PHE A 102 3.83 0.76 -11.49
C PHE A 102 5.20 1.12 -12.09
N THR A 103 6.28 0.45 -11.68
CA THR A 103 7.65 0.84 -12.05
C THR A 103 8.48 -0.28 -12.67
N LYS A 104 7.97 -1.51 -12.68
CA LYS A 104 8.61 -2.65 -13.35
C LYS A 104 8.81 -2.35 -14.84
N PRO A 105 10.00 -2.62 -15.43
CA PRO A 105 10.22 -2.46 -16.86
C PRO A 105 9.14 -3.18 -17.68
N GLY A 106 8.60 -2.49 -18.68
CA GLY A 106 7.51 -3.00 -19.52
C GLY A 106 6.10 -2.72 -18.99
N THR A 107 5.95 -2.14 -17.79
CA THR A 107 4.65 -1.61 -17.35
C THR A 107 4.46 -0.17 -17.82
N SER A 108 3.21 0.25 -17.95
CA SER A 108 2.85 1.61 -18.36
C SER A 108 1.56 2.03 -17.67
N ILE A 109 1.49 3.31 -17.32
CA ILE A 109 0.26 3.92 -16.82
C ILE A 109 -0.39 4.63 -17.99
N TYR A 110 -1.55 4.15 -18.40
CA TYR A 110 -2.41 4.88 -19.32
C TYR A 110 -3.27 5.84 -18.51
N TYR A 111 -3.18 7.13 -18.81
CA TYR A 111 -4.08 8.13 -18.28
C TYR A 111 -5.02 8.58 -19.39
N TYR A 112 -6.29 8.72 -19.05
CA TYR A 112 -7.32 9.24 -19.94
C TYR A 112 -7.90 10.50 -19.32
N GLN A 113 -7.95 11.57 -20.10
CA GLN A 113 -8.76 12.73 -19.77
C GLN A 113 -10.14 12.50 -20.37
N VAL A 114 -11.17 12.68 -19.54
CA VAL A 114 -12.57 12.53 -19.94
C VAL A 114 -13.33 13.78 -19.50
N GLU A 115 -14.28 14.18 -20.34
CA GLU A 115 -15.15 15.32 -20.08
C GLU A 115 -16.57 14.94 -20.50
N TRP A 116 -17.55 15.50 -19.79
CA TRP A 116 -18.97 15.32 -20.06
C TRP A 116 -19.75 16.49 -19.44
N ASP A 117 -20.99 16.67 -19.91
CA ASP A 117 -21.91 17.63 -19.33
C ASP A 117 -22.45 17.11 -17.98
N ALA A 118 -22.23 17.88 -16.92
CA ALA A 118 -22.65 17.53 -15.56
C ALA A 118 -24.18 17.46 -15.41
N ASP A 119 -24.94 18.13 -16.28
CA ASP A 119 -26.40 18.06 -16.30
C ASP A 119 -26.90 16.74 -16.92
N GLN A 120 -26.08 16.12 -17.77
CA GLN A 120 -26.38 14.82 -18.40
C GLN A 120 -25.90 13.62 -17.56
N LEU A 121 -24.81 13.80 -16.80
CA LEU A 121 -24.25 12.74 -15.97
C LEU A 121 -23.65 13.31 -14.68
N LYS A 122 -24.32 13.03 -13.56
CA LYS A 122 -23.84 13.39 -12.22
C LYS A 122 -22.53 12.66 -11.93
N TRP A 123 -21.65 13.33 -11.18
CA TRP A 123 -20.38 12.76 -10.75
C TRP A 123 -20.54 11.42 -10.01
N GLU A 124 -21.55 11.30 -9.16
CA GLU A 124 -21.87 10.05 -8.45
C GLU A 124 -22.19 8.91 -9.43
N ASP A 125 -22.99 9.19 -10.47
CA ASP A 125 -23.34 8.21 -11.50
C ASP A 125 -22.13 7.87 -12.38
N PHE A 126 -21.28 8.83 -12.72
CA PHE A 126 -20.01 8.55 -13.40
C PHE A 126 -19.16 7.58 -12.56
N ARG A 127 -18.96 7.86 -11.27
CA ARG A 127 -18.16 6.99 -10.40
C ARG A 127 -18.81 5.63 -10.18
N GLY A 128 -20.12 5.56 -10.00
CA GLY A 128 -20.84 4.34 -9.62
C GLY A 128 -21.25 3.46 -10.80
N LYS A 129 -21.71 4.05 -11.89
CA LYS A 129 -22.34 3.34 -13.03
C LYS A 129 -21.45 3.29 -14.27
N VAL A 130 -20.66 4.33 -14.52
CA VAL A 130 -19.71 4.34 -15.66
C VAL A 130 -18.39 3.69 -15.28
N LEU A 131 -17.68 4.20 -14.28
CA LEU A 131 -16.43 3.60 -13.79
C LEU A 131 -16.70 2.29 -13.05
N GLY A 132 -17.68 2.28 -12.14
CA GLY A 132 -18.03 1.13 -11.31
C GLY A 132 -17.50 1.22 -9.89
N GLY A 133 -18.11 0.50 -8.95
CA GLY A 133 -17.63 0.37 -7.57
C GLY A 133 -16.22 -0.22 -7.48
N THR A 134 -15.53 -0.01 -6.35
CA THR A 134 -14.13 -0.45 -6.16
C THR A 134 -13.95 -1.96 -6.28
N ASP A 135 -14.93 -2.75 -5.82
CA ASP A 135 -14.94 -4.20 -6.04
C ASP A 135 -15.55 -4.51 -7.42
N PRO A 136 -14.75 -4.95 -8.41
CA PRO A 136 -15.25 -5.20 -9.77
C PRO A 136 -16.33 -6.28 -9.83
N LYS A 137 -16.30 -7.23 -8.89
CA LYS A 137 -17.26 -8.34 -8.82
C LYS A 137 -18.68 -7.87 -8.52
N THR A 138 -18.80 -6.82 -7.70
CA THR A 138 -20.08 -6.24 -7.25
C THR A 138 -20.35 -4.86 -7.85
N ALA A 139 -19.46 -4.35 -8.71
CA ALA A 139 -19.65 -3.11 -9.45
C ALA A 139 -20.89 -3.17 -10.37
N PHE A 140 -21.42 -2.00 -10.74
CA PHE A 140 -22.60 -1.90 -11.58
C PHE A 140 -22.43 -2.72 -12.86
N PRO A 141 -23.39 -3.56 -13.27
CA PRO A 141 -23.15 -4.59 -14.30
C PRO A 141 -22.66 -4.06 -15.66
N THR A 142 -23.01 -2.83 -16.03
CA THR A 142 -22.58 -2.19 -17.29
C THR A 142 -21.39 -1.23 -17.11
N SER A 143 -20.77 -1.20 -15.93
CA SER A 143 -19.61 -0.34 -15.67
C SER A 143 -18.33 -0.92 -16.28
N LEU A 144 -17.32 -0.05 -16.45
CA LEU A 144 -16.01 -0.44 -16.94
C LEU A 144 -15.36 -1.52 -16.07
N ARG A 145 -15.34 -1.33 -14.74
CA ARG A 145 -14.75 -2.31 -13.81
C ARG A 145 -15.45 -3.66 -13.89
N HIS A 146 -16.79 -3.69 -13.95
CA HIS A 146 -17.50 -4.96 -14.08
C HIS A 146 -17.26 -5.63 -15.45
N SER A 147 -17.18 -4.83 -16.51
CA SER A 147 -16.91 -5.33 -17.87
C SER A 147 -15.51 -5.96 -17.95
N VAL A 148 -14.49 -5.31 -17.39
CA VAL A 148 -13.13 -5.86 -17.26
C VAL A 148 -13.14 -7.12 -16.40
N PHE A 149 -13.85 -7.13 -15.27
CA PHE A 149 -14.00 -8.31 -14.42
C PHE A 149 -14.67 -9.48 -15.14
N LYS A 150 -15.67 -9.25 -15.98
CA LYS A 150 -16.32 -10.33 -16.75
C LYS A 150 -15.43 -10.85 -17.88
N GLY A 151 -14.62 -9.97 -18.47
CA GLY A 151 -13.80 -10.26 -19.65
C GLY A 151 -12.31 -10.50 -19.39
N TRP A 152 -11.85 -10.52 -18.13
CA TRP A 152 -10.41 -10.39 -17.79
C TRP A 152 -9.50 -11.38 -18.51
N LYS A 153 -9.93 -12.64 -18.66
CA LYS A 153 -9.17 -13.67 -19.39
C LYS A 153 -9.02 -13.34 -20.87
N GLY A 154 -10.08 -12.84 -21.50
CA GLY A 154 -10.06 -12.41 -22.89
C GLY A 154 -9.22 -11.14 -23.12
N LEU A 155 -9.04 -10.34 -22.07
CA LEU A 155 -8.14 -9.18 -22.04
C LEU A 155 -6.68 -9.56 -21.76
N GLY A 156 -6.38 -10.85 -21.55
CA GLY A 156 -5.02 -11.33 -21.27
C GLY A 156 -4.50 -10.99 -19.87
N LEU A 157 -5.40 -10.66 -18.91
CA LEU A 157 -4.99 -10.42 -17.53
C LEU A 157 -4.56 -11.74 -16.87
N GLU A 158 -3.53 -11.71 -16.04
CA GLU A 158 -2.97 -12.91 -15.39
C GLU A 158 -3.86 -13.42 -14.24
N THR A 159 -4.52 -12.50 -13.54
CA THR A 159 -5.36 -12.80 -12.37
C THR A 159 -6.71 -12.10 -12.48
N GLU A 160 -7.72 -12.70 -11.85
CA GLU A 160 -9.04 -12.08 -11.71
C GLU A 160 -8.93 -10.70 -10.99
N PRO A 161 -9.55 -9.64 -11.54
CA PRO A 161 -9.58 -8.33 -10.90
C PRO A 161 -10.18 -8.36 -9.49
N ASN A 162 -9.63 -7.54 -8.61
CA ASN A 162 -10.05 -7.44 -7.21
C ASN A 162 -9.96 -5.98 -6.74
N THR A 163 -10.29 -5.70 -5.47
CA THR A 163 -10.28 -4.33 -4.93
C THR A 163 -8.90 -3.65 -4.97
N GLY A 164 -7.80 -4.41 -5.01
CA GLY A 164 -6.44 -3.88 -5.17
C GLY A 164 -6.05 -3.65 -6.64
N ASN A 165 -6.52 -4.50 -7.55
CA ASN A 165 -6.26 -4.46 -8.99
C ASN A 165 -7.59 -4.51 -9.76
N ASN A 166 -8.23 -3.34 -9.96
CA ASN A 166 -9.59 -3.18 -10.53
C ASN A 166 -9.62 -2.35 -11.81
#